data_AF-A0A494ULV1-F1
#
_entry.id   AF-A0A494ULV1-F1
#
_cell.length_a   1.000
_cell.length_b   1.000
_cell.length_c   1.000
_cell.angle_alpha   90.00
_cell.angle_beta   90.00
_cell.angle_gamma   90.00
#
_symmetry.space_group_name_H-M   'P 1'
#
loop_
_entity.id
_entity.type
_entity.pdbx_description
1 polymer ?
#
loop_
_entity_poly.entity_id
_entity_poly.type
_entity_poly.pdbx_seq_one_letter_code
_entity_poly.pdbx_strand_id
1 'polypeptide(L)'
;MTTAPSPTTDEAPRPPAPAPAKGVRAGLRPLVLRLHFYAGVLVAPFLLVAALTGLLYAASFQAEEIVYDHELTVPAGDRKLPVSEQVAAAREAHPEGTVSAVRPSPGKDATTRVMLSGIPGVDPDHTLAVFVDPYTAEVRGELEQYGSSGALPLRTWIDKFHRDLHLGEPGRLYSEFAASWLWVIAGGGLVLWFSRRRALRKLRGTTGRRRTLALHGGVGAWAAAGFIFLSATGLTWSTYAGANIGELRASLGQETPSVSAAAAGEHSGHDTAGGTAGDAAHGVGLDRVLAAARAEGLGDPVEIVPPADEESAYVVRQIQRSWPEKQDTVAVDPASGEVTDVLRFADYPVLAKLTRWGIDLHTGNLFGLVNQIALMALAFTLILLILWGYRMWWQRGRGSAFGRPIPRGAWQQVPPYVLVPLLAAIAVLGYFVPLLGIPLAAFLAVDIVLGEVAHRRGRRTYGSGPAA
;
A
#
# COMPACT_ATOMS: atom_id res chain seq x y z
N MET A 1 -93.21 31.06 -4.10
CA MET A 1 -92.17 31.59 -5.00
C MET A 1 -91.36 32.61 -4.23
N THR A 2 -90.16 32.23 -3.82
CA THR A 2 -89.14 33.13 -3.27
C THR A 2 -87.80 32.50 -3.62
N THR A 3 -87.10 33.10 -4.58
CA THR A 3 -85.86 32.62 -5.17
C THR A 3 -84.68 32.91 -4.25
N ALA A 4 -84.00 31.87 -3.75
CA ALA A 4 -82.70 31.98 -3.09
C ALA A 4 -81.58 32.03 -4.14
N PRO A 5 -80.55 32.86 -3.99
CA PRO A 5 -79.41 32.87 -4.90
C PRO A 5 -78.43 31.72 -4.56
N SER A 6 -78.02 30.98 -5.58
CA SER A 6 -76.96 29.96 -5.50
C SER A 6 -75.59 30.61 -5.33
N PRO A 7 -74.73 30.16 -4.41
CA PRO A 7 -73.34 30.57 -4.38
C PRO A 7 -72.57 29.79 -5.45
N THR A 8 -72.13 30.47 -6.51
CA THR A 8 -71.13 29.96 -7.44
C THR A 8 -69.75 30.05 -6.77
N THR A 9 -69.30 28.98 -6.13
CA THR A 9 -67.88 28.77 -5.83
C THR A 9 -67.22 28.14 -7.04
N ASP A 10 -66.75 28.98 -7.95
CA ASP A 10 -65.87 28.58 -9.05
C ASP A 10 -64.44 29.02 -8.69
N GLU A 11 -63.85 28.35 -7.69
CA GLU A 11 -62.42 28.47 -7.40
C GLU A 11 -61.75 27.18 -7.87
N ALA A 12 -61.23 27.21 -9.10
CA ALA A 12 -60.44 26.13 -9.66
C ALA A 12 -59.30 25.75 -8.70
N PRO A 13 -59.04 24.45 -8.44
CA PRO A 13 -57.95 24.03 -7.58
C PRO A 13 -56.63 24.60 -8.09
N ARG A 14 -55.96 25.45 -7.30
CA ARG A 14 -54.59 25.89 -7.64
C ARG A 14 -53.72 24.65 -7.85
N PRO A 15 -53.00 24.55 -8.97
CA PRO A 15 -52.06 23.45 -9.17
C PRO A 15 -51.05 23.46 -8.01
N PRO A 16 -50.70 22.29 -7.44
CA PRO A 16 -49.74 22.22 -6.36
C PRO A 16 -48.44 22.88 -6.82
N ALA A 17 -47.94 23.82 -6.02
CA ALA A 17 -46.67 24.49 -6.31
C ALA A 17 -45.58 23.42 -6.55
N PRO A 18 -44.76 23.55 -7.62
CA PRO A 18 -43.74 22.56 -7.92
C PRO A 18 -42.83 22.39 -6.70
N ALA A 19 -42.68 21.14 -6.24
CA ALA A 19 -41.83 20.82 -5.11
C ALA A 19 -40.42 21.38 -5.37
N PRO A 20 -39.79 22.05 -4.39
CA PRO A 20 -38.49 22.68 -4.60
C PRO A 20 -37.50 21.63 -5.09
N ALA A 21 -36.84 21.94 -6.22
CA ALA A 21 -35.83 21.06 -6.80
C ALA A 21 -34.79 20.72 -5.73
N LYS A 22 -34.73 19.43 -5.35
CA LYS A 22 -33.75 18.96 -4.37
C LYS A 22 -32.36 19.25 -4.93
N GLY A 23 -31.58 20.09 -4.25
CA GLY A 23 -30.24 20.44 -4.72
C GLY A 23 -29.37 19.20 -4.92
N VAL A 24 -28.40 19.27 -5.84
CA VAL A 24 -27.51 18.15 -6.24
C VAL A 24 -26.92 17.39 -5.04
N ARG A 25 -26.52 18.10 -3.97
CA ARG A 25 -26.01 17.51 -2.72
C ARG A 25 -27.01 16.58 -2.02
N ALA A 26 -28.29 16.88 -2.08
CA ALA A 26 -29.35 16.07 -1.48
C ALA A 26 -29.57 14.76 -2.24
N GLY A 27 -29.34 14.74 -3.55
CA GLY A 27 -29.41 13.54 -4.40
C GLY A 27 -28.17 12.63 -4.31
N LEU A 28 -26.97 13.20 -4.17
CA LEU A 28 -25.72 12.43 -4.09
C LEU A 28 -25.54 11.72 -2.74
N ARG A 29 -26.01 12.31 -1.64
CA ARG A 29 -25.81 11.73 -0.29
C ARG A 29 -26.41 10.32 -0.13
N PRO A 30 -27.65 10.03 -0.56
CA PRO A 30 -28.18 8.66 -0.56
C PRO A 30 -27.33 7.67 -1.36
N LEU A 31 -26.72 8.10 -2.48
CA LEU A 31 -25.85 7.26 -3.30
C LEU A 31 -24.56 6.91 -2.55
N VAL A 32 -23.89 7.91 -1.99
CA VAL A 32 -22.66 7.71 -1.18
C VAL A 32 -22.94 6.87 0.06
N LEU A 33 -24.06 7.12 0.75
CA LEU A 33 -24.47 6.32 1.91
C LEU A 33 -24.63 4.86 1.53
N ARG A 34 -25.24 4.60 0.38
CA ARG A 34 -25.47 3.26 -0.12
C ARG A 34 -24.14 2.59 -0.49
N LEU A 35 -23.28 3.26 -1.23
CA LEU A 35 -21.96 2.75 -1.61
C LEU A 35 -21.13 2.41 -0.36
N HIS A 36 -20.96 3.37 0.56
CA HIS A 36 -20.21 3.17 1.79
C HIS A 36 -20.80 2.04 2.65
N PHE A 37 -22.14 1.93 2.70
CA PHE A 37 -22.80 0.85 3.42
C PHE A 37 -22.54 -0.53 2.81
N TYR A 38 -22.74 -0.71 1.51
CA TYR A 38 -22.55 -2.02 0.87
C TYR A 38 -21.08 -2.41 0.78
N ALA A 39 -20.20 -1.47 0.42
CA ALA A 39 -18.76 -1.69 0.46
C ALA A 39 -18.29 -2.01 1.89
N GLY A 40 -18.80 -1.30 2.90
CA GLY A 40 -18.51 -1.57 4.31
C GLY A 40 -19.08 -2.88 4.87
N VAL A 41 -19.93 -3.60 4.14
CA VAL A 41 -20.39 -4.96 4.52
C VAL A 41 -19.68 -6.04 3.72
N LEU A 42 -19.44 -5.80 2.42
CA LEU A 42 -18.89 -6.79 1.51
C LEU A 42 -17.35 -6.79 1.46
N VAL A 43 -16.74 -5.61 1.54
CA VAL A 43 -15.27 -5.42 1.46
C VAL A 43 -14.65 -5.40 2.86
N ALA A 44 -15.41 -5.04 3.90
CA ALA A 44 -14.87 -4.94 5.26
C ALA A 44 -14.20 -6.23 5.81
N PRO A 45 -14.61 -7.47 5.47
CA PRO A 45 -13.85 -8.67 5.87
C PRO A 45 -12.44 -8.70 5.24
N PHE A 46 -12.32 -8.23 4.00
CA PHE A 46 -11.04 -8.13 3.30
C PHE A 46 -10.12 -7.10 3.96
N LEU A 47 -10.69 -5.93 4.26
CA LEU A 47 -9.98 -4.87 4.99
C LEU A 47 -9.61 -5.29 6.42
N LEU A 48 -10.41 -6.14 7.07
CA LEU A 48 -10.11 -6.62 8.42
C LEU A 48 -8.85 -7.48 8.43
N VAL A 49 -8.75 -8.44 7.51
CA VAL A 49 -7.54 -9.27 7.38
C VAL A 49 -6.35 -8.40 6.99
N ALA A 50 -6.49 -7.54 5.98
CA ALA A 50 -5.41 -6.64 5.58
C ALA A 50 -4.93 -5.73 6.74
N ALA A 51 -5.85 -5.24 7.58
CA ALA A 51 -5.49 -4.45 8.76
C ALA A 51 -4.78 -5.29 9.83
N LEU A 52 -5.21 -6.53 10.06
CA LEU A 52 -4.55 -7.43 11.02
C LEU A 52 -3.16 -7.83 10.55
N THR A 53 -2.99 -8.20 9.28
CA THR A 53 -1.69 -8.57 8.73
C THR A 53 -0.76 -7.36 8.60
N GLY A 54 -1.29 -6.18 8.26
CA GLY A 54 -0.53 -4.93 8.22
C GLY A 54 -0.08 -4.46 9.62
N LEU A 55 -0.91 -4.69 10.65
CA LEU A 55 -0.53 -4.46 12.05
C LEU A 55 0.66 -5.35 12.46
N LEU A 56 0.62 -6.64 12.08
CA LEU A 56 1.73 -7.57 12.31
C LEU A 56 2.99 -7.15 11.55
N TYR A 57 2.85 -6.73 10.29
CA TYR A 57 3.98 -6.28 9.48
C TYR A 57 4.66 -5.05 10.09
N ALA A 58 3.90 -4.05 10.52
CA ALA A 58 4.48 -2.86 11.16
C ALA A 58 5.25 -3.19 12.45
N ALA A 59 4.83 -4.23 13.18
CA ALA A 59 5.55 -4.72 14.37
C ALA A 59 6.75 -5.63 14.05
N SER A 60 6.83 -6.17 12.83
CA SER A 60 7.83 -7.18 12.46
C SER A 60 9.26 -6.65 12.50
N PHE A 61 9.50 -5.36 12.26
CA PHE A 61 10.83 -4.75 12.33
C PHE A 61 11.46 -4.91 13.71
N GLN A 62 10.76 -4.50 14.76
CA GLN A 62 11.27 -4.62 16.13
C GLN A 62 11.32 -6.08 16.58
N ALA A 63 10.38 -6.91 16.12
CA ALA A 63 10.40 -8.34 16.43
C ALA A 63 11.61 -9.04 15.79
N GLU A 64 11.97 -8.66 14.57
CA GLU A 64 13.14 -9.20 13.85
C GLU A 64 14.45 -8.83 14.54
N GLU A 65 14.60 -7.58 15.00
CA GLU A 65 15.77 -7.17 15.80
C GLU A 65 15.93 -7.98 17.10
N ILE A 66 14.83 -8.32 17.76
CA ILE A 66 14.85 -9.11 19.01
C ILE A 66 15.13 -10.58 18.73
N VAL A 67 14.49 -11.15 17.70
CA VAL A 67 14.58 -12.60 17.40
C VAL A 67 15.96 -12.97 16.86
N TYR A 68 16.58 -12.08 16.08
CA TYR A 68 17.87 -12.32 15.43
C TYR A 68 18.99 -11.40 15.97
N ASP A 69 18.89 -10.99 17.23
CA ASP A 69 19.89 -10.12 17.89
C ASP A 69 21.31 -10.69 17.79
N HIS A 70 21.43 -12.02 17.91
CA HIS A 70 22.71 -12.73 17.87
C HIS A 70 23.43 -12.57 16.53
N GLU A 71 22.70 -12.71 15.43
CA GLU A 71 23.20 -12.59 14.06
C GLU A 71 23.39 -11.12 13.67
N LEU A 72 22.55 -10.23 14.17
CA LEU A 72 22.56 -8.81 13.82
C LEU A 72 23.65 -8.03 14.55
N THR A 73 24.00 -8.43 15.77
CA THR A 73 24.86 -7.65 16.65
C THR A 73 26.15 -8.34 17.07
N VAL A 74 27.17 -7.53 17.32
CA VAL A 74 28.48 -7.95 17.85
C VAL A 74 29.00 -6.96 18.88
N PRO A 75 29.84 -7.39 19.82
CA PRO A 75 30.64 -6.47 20.63
C PRO A 75 31.55 -5.61 19.74
N ALA A 76 31.57 -4.31 19.98
CA ALA A 76 32.45 -3.41 19.22
C ALA A 76 33.92 -3.71 19.51
N GLY A 77 34.68 -4.06 18.46
CA GLY A 77 36.14 -4.19 18.49
C GLY A 77 36.87 -2.91 18.10
N ASP A 78 38.20 -2.96 18.16
CA ASP A 78 39.07 -1.80 17.93
C ASP A 78 39.22 -1.43 16.45
N ARG A 79 39.35 -2.45 15.57
CA ARG A 79 39.56 -2.26 14.13
C ARG A 79 38.81 -3.32 13.33
N LYS A 80 37.97 -2.88 12.40
CA LYS A 80 37.32 -3.77 11.44
C LYS A 80 38.37 -4.37 10.49
N LEU A 81 38.23 -5.66 10.20
CA LEU A 81 38.97 -6.35 9.15
C LEU A 81 38.55 -5.82 7.76
N PRO A 82 39.39 -5.97 6.73
CA PRO A 82 38.98 -5.75 5.34
C PRO A 82 37.68 -6.49 5.00
N VAL A 83 36.85 -5.90 4.14
CA VAL A 83 35.59 -6.52 3.70
C VAL A 83 35.87 -7.82 2.94
N SER A 84 36.98 -7.88 2.20
CA SER A 84 37.43 -9.12 1.53
C SER A 84 37.66 -10.27 2.51
N GLU A 85 38.27 -10.04 3.68
CA GLU A 85 38.48 -11.08 4.70
C GLU A 85 37.15 -11.58 5.28
N GLN A 86 36.20 -10.68 5.50
CA GLN A 86 34.85 -11.03 5.99
C GLN A 86 34.07 -11.86 4.95
N VAL A 87 34.19 -11.50 3.67
CA VAL A 87 33.59 -12.27 2.57
C VAL A 87 34.25 -13.63 2.39
N ALA A 88 35.57 -13.73 2.61
CA ALA A 88 36.28 -14.99 2.57
C ALA A 88 35.76 -15.97 3.64
N ALA A 89 35.51 -15.50 4.86
CA ALA A 89 34.92 -16.32 5.93
C ALA A 89 33.52 -16.85 5.55
N ALA A 90 32.68 -16.02 4.92
CA ALA A 90 31.37 -16.46 4.44
C ALA A 90 31.47 -17.50 3.31
N ARG A 91 32.43 -17.35 2.39
CA ARG A 91 32.68 -18.33 1.31
C ARG A 91 33.30 -19.62 1.83
N GLU A 92 34.06 -19.57 2.92
CA GLU A 92 34.58 -20.77 3.57
C GLU A 92 33.45 -21.60 4.21
N ALA A 93 32.45 -20.93 4.80
CA ALA A 93 31.26 -21.59 5.33
C ALA A 93 30.36 -22.19 4.23
N HIS A 94 30.23 -21.50 3.09
CA HIS A 94 29.39 -21.91 1.95
C HIS A 94 30.12 -21.80 0.61
N PRO A 95 31.04 -22.72 0.30
CA PRO A 95 31.81 -22.69 -0.95
C PRO A 95 30.96 -22.91 -2.21
N GLU A 96 29.77 -23.50 -2.05
CA GLU A 96 28.80 -23.71 -3.13
C GLU A 96 28.03 -22.44 -3.53
N GLY A 97 28.04 -21.41 -2.69
CA GLY A 97 27.31 -20.15 -2.91
C GLY A 97 28.07 -19.16 -3.77
N THR A 98 27.34 -18.39 -4.58
CA THR A 98 27.89 -17.23 -5.29
C THR A 98 27.56 -15.95 -4.52
N VAL A 99 28.52 -15.05 -4.35
CA VAL A 99 28.30 -13.78 -3.65
C VAL A 99 27.46 -12.85 -4.52
N SER A 100 26.20 -12.67 -4.16
CA SER A 100 25.25 -11.82 -4.89
C SER A 100 25.33 -10.36 -4.46
N ALA A 101 25.64 -10.10 -3.18
CA ALA A 101 25.88 -8.77 -2.67
C ALA A 101 26.55 -8.82 -1.28
N VAL A 102 27.13 -7.70 -0.86
CA VAL A 102 27.77 -7.53 0.45
C VAL A 102 27.26 -6.24 1.07
N ARG A 103 26.77 -6.31 2.32
CA ARG A 103 26.44 -5.14 3.15
C ARG A 103 27.45 -5.05 4.28
N PRO A 104 28.51 -4.24 4.14
CA PRO A 104 29.44 -4.00 5.23
C PRO A 104 28.72 -3.53 6.49
N SER A 105 29.26 -3.90 7.65
CA SER A 105 28.75 -3.49 8.95
C SER A 105 28.52 -1.97 9.02
N PRO A 106 27.26 -1.51 9.17
CA PRO A 106 26.90 -0.09 9.11
C PRO A 106 27.18 0.69 10.41
N GLY A 107 27.47 -0.03 11.50
CA GLY A 107 27.67 0.50 12.84
C GLY A 107 28.87 -0.15 13.53
N LYS A 108 29.11 0.19 14.80
CA LYS A 108 30.20 -0.45 15.58
C LYS A 108 29.79 -1.80 16.16
N ASP A 109 28.50 -1.99 16.34
CA ASP A 109 27.82 -3.08 17.02
C ASP A 109 27.05 -3.98 16.04
N ALA A 110 27.22 -3.79 14.73
CA ALA A 110 26.51 -4.54 13.70
C ALA A 110 27.42 -5.51 12.97
N THR A 111 26.87 -6.63 12.52
CA THR A 111 27.57 -7.57 11.63
C THR A 111 27.62 -7.08 10.19
N THR A 112 28.58 -7.61 9.43
CA THR A 112 28.55 -7.55 7.96
C THR A 112 27.65 -8.66 7.44
N ARG A 113 26.84 -8.39 6.42
CA ARG A 113 26.03 -9.41 5.75
C ARG A 113 26.61 -9.72 4.38
N VAL A 114 26.89 -10.99 4.12
CA VAL A 114 27.30 -11.51 2.82
C VAL A 114 26.14 -12.33 2.26
N MET A 115 25.53 -11.86 1.18
CA MET A 115 24.36 -12.51 0.58
C MET A 115 24.81 -13.49 -0.49
N LEU A 116 24.50 -14.76 -0.30
CA LEU A 116 24.84 -15.86 -1.20
C LEU A 116 23.61 -16.33 -1.98
N SER A 117 23.76 -16.48 -3.29
CA SER A 117 22.77 -17.09 -4.19
C SER A 117 23.21 -18.49 -4.62
N GLY A 118 22.27 -19.32 -5.08
CA GLY A 118 22.55 -20.67 -5.58
C GLY A 118 22.78 -21.73 -4.50
N ILE A 119 22.50 -21.41 -3.22
CA ILE A 119 22.58 -22.36 -2.11
C ILE A 119 21.43 -23.38 -2.21
N PRO A 120 21.72 -24.70 -2.22
CA PRO A 120 20.67 -25.71 -2.19
C PRO A 120 19.74 -25.56 -0.98
N GLY A 121 18.43 -25.54 -1.22
CA GLY A 121 17.41 -25.43 -0.17
C GLY A 121 16.98 -24.00 0.17
N VAL A 122 17.60 -22.99 -0.44
CA VAL A 122 17.14 -21.59 -0.41
C VAL A 122 16.26 -21.31 -1.62
N ASP A 123 15.19 -20.54 -1.44
CA ASP A 123 14.29 -20.16 -2.55
C ASP A 123 15.09 -19.40 -3.63
N PRO A 124 14.92 -19.68 -4.93
CA PRO A 124 15.64 -18.98 -6.00
C PRO A 124 15.49 -17.46 -6.00
N ASP A 125 14.36 -16.95 -5.47
CA ASP A 125 14.10 -15.51 -5.35
C ASP A 125 14.70 -14.89 -4.07
N HIS A 126 15.37 -15.70 -3.26
CA HIS A 126 15.97 -15.33 -1.98
C HIS A 126 17.49 -15.50 -2.00
N THR A 127 18.15 -14.96 -0.98
CA THR A 127 19.59 -15.14 -0.75
C THR A 127 19.83 -15.65 0.67
N LEU A 128 20.84 -16.47 0.89
CA LEU A 128 21.32 -16.77 2.23
C LEU A 128 22.20 -15.61 2.70
N ALA A 129 21.76 -14.86 3.71
CA ALA A 129 22.59 -13.84 4.34
C ALA A 129 23.45 -14.50 5.43
N VAL A 130 24.76 -14.56 5.20
CA VAL A 130 25.75 -14.97 6.18
C VAL A 130 26.19 -13.74 6.97
N PHE A 131 26.00 -13.77 8.29
CA PHE A 131 26.33 -12.68 9.19
C PHE A 131 27.73 -12.90 9.75
N VAL A 132 28.64 -11.97 9.49
CA VAL A 132 30.05 -12.07 9.84
C VAL A 132 30.41 -10.96 10.81
N ASP A 133 31.10 -11.33 11.89
CA ASP A 133 31.69 -10.36 12.81
C ASP A 133 32.80 -9.58 12.08
N PRO A 134 32.66 -8.24 11.92
CA PRO A 134 33.61 -7.44 11.17
C PRO A 134 34.97 -7.29 11.87
N TYR A 135 35.13 -7.71 13.12
CA TYR A 135 36.36 -7.60 13.90
C TYR A 135 37.12 -8.92 13.99
N THR A 136 36.42 -10.07 13.94
CA THR A 136 37.02 -11.40 14.11
C THR A 136 36.90 -12.30 12.89
N ALA A 137 36.08 -11.93 11.90
CA ALA A 137 35.66 -12.77 10.78
C ALA A 137 34.91 -14.05 11.19
N GLU A 138 34.45 -14.14 12.44
CA GLU A 138 33.61 -15.25 12.90
C GLU A 138 32.21 -15.17 12.27
N VAL A 139 31.72 -16.29 11.74
CA VAL A 139 30.34 -16.41 11.26
C VAL A 139 29.40 -16.50 12.47
N ARG A 140 28.55 -15.49 12.61
CA ARG A 140 27.57 -15.34 13.69
C ARG A 140 26.28 -16.12 13.44
N GLY A 141 26.00 -16.43 12.18
CA GLY A 141 24.85 -17.20 11.76
C GLY A 141 24.50 -16.95 10.31
N GLU A 142 23.47 -17.65 9.86
CA GLU A 142 22.98 -17.58 8.48
C GLU A 142 21.45 -17.52 8.50
N LEU A 143 20.87 -16.59 7.75
CA LEU A 143 19.43 -16.46 7.64
C LEU A 143 19.04 -16.21 6.19
N GLU A 144 17.97 -16.85 5.75
CA GLU A 144 17.37 -16.55 4.46
C GLU A 144 16.84 -15.11 4.45
N GLN A 145 17.19 -14.37 3.40
CA GLN A 145 16.85 -12.97 3.23
C GLN A 145 16.07 -12.76 1.94
N TYR A 146 14.96 -12.00 2.04
CA TYR A 146 14.13 -11.62 0.90
C TYR A 146 14.13 -10.11 0.63
N GLY A 147 14.22 -9.79 -0.66
CA GLY A 147 14.02 -8.45 -1.21
C GLY A 147 15.08 -7.41 -0.81
N SER A 148 15.03 -6.25 -1.47
CA SER A 148 16.02 -5.18 -1.28
C SER A 148 16.00 -4.55 0.12
N SER A 149 14.90 -4.69 0.88
CA SER A 149 14.82 -4.24 2.27
C SER A 149 15.58 -5.13 3.26
N GLY A 150 16.13 -6.26 2.80
CA GLY A 150 16.84 -7.24 3.63
C GLY A 150 15.96 -7.84 4.72
N ALA A 151 14.74 -8.28 4.36
CA ALA A 151 13.82 -8.94 5.29
C ALA A 151 14.37 -10.30 5.69
N LEU A 152 14.49 -10.57 6.99
CA LEU A 152 14.89 -11.88 7.52
C LEU A 152 13.65 -12.81 7.58
N PRO A 153 13.78 -14.09 7.99
CA PRO A 153 12.71 -15.07 7.79
C PRO A 153 11.38 -14.67 8.44
N LEU A 154 11.41 -14.09 9.66
CA LEU A 154 10.20 -13.62 10.34
C LEU A 154 9.45 -12.55 9.54
N ARG A 155 10.13 -11.45 9.16
CA ARG A 155 9.49 -10.38 8.40
C ARG A 155 9.13 -10.81 7.00
N THR A 156 9.93 -11.66 6.37
CA THR A 156 9.62 -12.24 5.05
C THR A 156 8.32 -13.04 5.08
N TRP A 157 8.12 -13.87 6.11
CA TRP A 157 6.88 -14.59 6.29
C TRP A 157 5.69 -13.63 6.47
N ILE A 158 5.83 -12.64 7.35
CA ILE A 158 4.76 -11.65 7.62
C ILE A 158 4.49 -10.77 6.38
N ASP A 159 5.52 -10.40 5.61
CA ASP A 159 5.41 -9.66 4.36
C ASP A 159 4.56 -10.43 3.35
N LYS A 160 4.93 -11.70 3.08
CA LYS A 160 4.17 -12.58 2.20
C LYS A 160 2.73 -12.76 2.72
N PHE A 161 2.55 -12.92 4.03
CA PHE A 161 1.21 -13.00 4.62
C PHE A 161 0.38 -11.71 4.41
N HIS A 162 0.98 -10.52 4.51
CA HIS A 162 0.27 -9.26 4.26
C HIS A 162 0.02 -9.01 2.76
N ARG A 163 1.00 -9.35 1.92
CA ARG A 163 0.99 -9.13 0.48
C ARG A 163 0.03 -10.07 -0.24
N ASP A 164 0.05 -11.35 0.10
CA ASP A 164 -0.73 -12.38 -0.61
C ASP A 164 -1.29 -13.50 0.27
N LEU A 165 -1.25 -13.38 1.59
CA LEU A 165 -1.77 -14.40 2.53
C LEU A 165 -1.12 -15.78 2.37
N HIS A 166 0.05 -15.88 1.73
CA HIS A 166 0.67 -17.14 1.28
C HIS A 166 -0.18 -17.93 0.26
N LEU A 167 -1.05 -17.24 -0.47
CA LEU A 167 -1.90 -17.83 -1.51
C LEU A 167 -1.39 -17.55 -2.92
N GLY A 168 -0.27 -16.84 -3.08
CA GLY A 168 0.29 -16.48 -4.38
C GLY A 168 -0.61 -15.51 -5.14
N GLU A 169 -0.86 -15.76 -6.43
CA GLU A 169 -1.64 -14.84 -7.28
C GLU A 169 -3.05 -14.52 -6.74
N PRO A 170 -3.88 -15.50 -6.32
CA PRO A 170 -5.16 -15.21 -5.67
C PRO A 170 -5.05 -14.25 -4.47
N GLY A 171 -3.97 -14.36 -3.71
CA GLY A 171 -3.67 -13.48 -2.59
C GLY A 171 -3.29 -12.06 -3.01
N ARG A 172 -2.51 -11.91 -4.08
CA ARG A 172 -2.20 -10.58 -4.63
C ARG A 172 -3.46 -9.86 -5.10
N LEU A 173 -4.38 -10.58 -5.75
CA LEU A 173 -5.69 -10.05 -6.13
C LEU A 173 -6.53 -9.68 -4.91
N TYR A 174 -6.50 -10.50 -3.86
CA TYR A 174 -7.17 -10.19 -2.60
C TYR A 174 -6.69 -8.86 -2.01
N SER A 175 -5.37 -8.68 -1.91
CA SER A 175 -4.77 -7.49 -1.31
C SER A 175 -5.00 -6.24 -2.15
N GLU A 176 -4.89 -6.36 -3.48
CA GLU A 176 -5.22 -5.26 -4.38
C GLU A 176 -6.71 -4.90 -4.30
N PHE A 177 -7.62 -5.87 -4.19
CA PHE A 177 -9.04 -5.60 -4.00
C PHE A 177 -9.28 -4.83 -2.69
N ALA A 178 -8.66 -5.25 -1.59
CA ALA A 178 -8.75 -4.54 -0.31
C ALA A 178 -8.21 -3.10 -0.44
N ALA A 179 -7.01 -2.92 -0.99
CA ALA A 179 -6.38 -1.62 -1.21
C ALA A 179 -7.25 -0.71 -2.10
N SER A 180 -7.81 -1.25 -3.18
CA SER A 180 -8.66 -0.56 -4.16
C SER A 180 -9.94 0.03 -3.57
N TRP A 181 -10.51 -0.62 -2.56
CA TRP A 181 -11.77 -0.18 -1.95
C TRP A 181 -11.60 0.70 -0.71
N LEU A 182 -10.44 0.66 -0.05
CA LEU A 182 -10.20 1.40 1.18
C LEU A 182 -10.40 2.91 1.01
N TRP A 183 -9.82 3.53 -0.02
CA TRP A 183 -9.98 4.97 -0.26
C TRP A 183 -11.42 5.35 -0.65
N VAL A 184 -12.15 4.48 -1.36
CA VAL A 184 -13.57 4.70 -1.71
C VAL A 184 -14.44 4.69 -0.46
N ILE A 185 -14.21 3.75 0.45
CA ILE A 185 -14.93 3.66 1.72
C ILE A 185 -14.56 4.85 2.61
N ALA A 186 -13.27 5.19 2.74
CA ALA A 186 -12.79 6.32 3.53
C ALA A 186 -13.33 7.66 3.00
N GLY A 187 -13.20 7.92 1.70
CA GLY A 187 -13.71 9.11 1.03
C GLY A 187 -15.24 9.21 1.12
N GLY A 188 -15.96 8.11 0.90
CA GLY A 188 -17.40 8.05 1.11
C GLY A 188 -17.81 8.35 2.55
N GLY A 189 -17.08 7.80 3.53
CA GLY A 189 -17.27 8.06 4.95
C GLY A 189 -17.04 9.54 5.31
N LEU A 190 -16.00 10.16 4.74
CA LEU A 190 -15.66 11.57 4.94
C LEU A 190 -16.76 12.49 4.39
N VAL A 191 -17.26 12.21 3.18
CA VAL A 191 -18.41 12.94 2.59
C VAL A 191 -19.65 12.83 3.50
N LEU A 192 -19.96 11.64 4.00
CA LEU A 192 -21.09 11.42 4.92
C LEU A 192 -20.90 12.14 6.25
N TRP A 193 -19.68 12.16 6.79
CA TRP A 193 -19.35 12.87 8.02
C TRP A 193 -19.54 14.38 7.86
N PHE A 194 -19.00 14.99 6.80
CA PHE A 194 -19.20 16.42 6.51
C PHE A 194 -20.70 16.78 6.41
N SER A 195 -21.50 15.91 5.80
CA SER A 195 -22.95 16.11 5.68
C SER A 195 -23.72 16.07 7.01
N ARG A 196 -23.14 15.46 8.07
CA ARG A 196 -23.82 15.29 9.37
C ARG A 196 -23.03 15.80 10.58
N ARG A 197 -21.87 16.43 10.41
CA ARG A 197 -20.96 16.82 11.52
C ARG A 197 -21.67 17.58 12.65
N ARG A 198 -22.60 18.49 12.33
CA ARG A 198 -23.37 19.26 13.33
C ARG A 198 -24.34 18.37 14.13
N ALA A 199 -24.98 17.41 13.45
CA ALA A 199 -25.88 16.46 14.10
C ALA A 199 -25.11 15.43 14.94
N LEU A 200 -23.93 14.99 14.49
CA LEU A 200 -23.07 14.05 15.23
C LEU A 200 -22.56 14.65 16.56
N ARG A 201 -22.30 15.97 16.62
CA ARG A 201 -21.94 16.66 17.87
C ARG A 201 -23.04 16.56 18.95
N LYS A 202 -24.31 16.51 18.53
CA LYS A 202 -25.47 16.34 19.43
C LYS A 202 -25.66 14.90 19.92
N LEU A 203 -24.85 13.95 19.44
CA LEU A 203 -24.90 12.55 19.86
C LEU A 203 -23.93 12.23 21.02
N ARG A 204 -23.16 13.22 21.49
CA ARG A 204 -22.33 13.07 22.70
C ARG A 204 -23.23 12.74 23.90
N GLY A 205 -22.85 11.71 24.68
CA GLY A 205 -23.64 11.23 25.82
C GLY A 205 -24.80 10.27 25.47
N THR A 206 -25.04 9.97 24.19
CA THR A 206 -26.05 8.97 23.80
C THR A 206 -25.53 7.53 23.97
N THR A 207 -26.43 6.55 24.03
CA THR A 207 -26.10 5.11 24.14
C THR A 207 -26.48 4.34 22.86
N GLY A 208 -26.08 3.07 22.80
CA GLY A 208 -26.42 2.16 21.69
C GLY A 208 -25.89 2.62 20.32
N ARG A 209 -26.73 2.46 19.27
CA ARG A 209 -26.35 2.74 17.88
C ARG A 209 -25.94 4.18 17.61
N ARG A 210 -26.54 5.15 18.33
CA ARG A 210 -26.23 6.57 18.15
C ARG A 210 -24.80 6.89 18.61
N ARG A 211 -24.35 6.29 19.72
CA ARG A 211 -22.96 6.38 20.20
C ARG A 211 -21.98 5.78 19.20
N THR A 212 -22.25 4.55 18.74
CA THR A 212 -21.39 3.86 17.77
C THR A 212 -21.25 4.67 16.48
N LEU A 213 -22.34 5.27 15.99
CA LEU A 213 -22.30 6.14 14.80
C LEU A 213 -21.45 7.40 15.01
N ALA A 214 -21.52 8.02 16.20
CA ALA A 214 -20.72 9.19 16.52
C ALA A 214 -19.23 8.86 16.59
N LEU A 215 -18.87 7.72 17.21
CA LEU A 215 -17.50 7.22 17.28
C LEU A 215 -16.96 6.84 15.90
N HIS A 216 -17.70 6.01 15.15
CA HIS A 216 -17.32 5.60 13.80
C HIS A 216 -17.13 6.80 12.86
N GLY A 217 -18.06 7.76 12.88
CA GLY A 217 -17.92 8.98 12.08
C GLY A 217 -16.76 9.87 12.52
N GLY A 218 -16.59 10.08 13.83
CA GLY A 218 -15.55 10.97 14.38
C GLY A 218 -14.14 10.44 14.18
N VAL A 219 -13.92 9.17 14.55
CA VAL A 219 -12.63 8.49 14.40
C VAL A 219 -12.32 8.26 12.92
N GLY A 220 -13.31 7.83 12.13
CA GLY A 220 -13.14 7.62 10.70
C GLY A 220 -12.77 8.90 9.94
N ALA A 221 -13.33 10.05 10.32
CA ALA A 221 -12.95 11.33 9.72
C ALA A 221 -11.50 11.74 10.01
N TRP A 222 -11.01 11.44 11.22
CA TRP A 222 -9.60 11.68 11.59
C TRP A 222 -8.63 10.75 10.85
N ALA A 223 -8.97 9.46 10.75
CA ALA A 223 -8.12 8.47 10.10
C ALA A 223 -8.22 8.46 8.56
N ALA A 224 -9.20 9.17 7.97
CA ALA A 224 -9.47 9.13 6.54
C ALA A 224 -8.25 9.50 5.68
N ALA A 225 -7.47 10.51 6.08
CA ALA A 225 -6.26 10.90 5.37
C ALA A 225 -5.23 9.76 5.35
N GLY A 226 -5.02 9.10 6.48
CA GLY A 226 -4.14 7.92 6.58
C GLY A 226 -4.63 6.75 5.73
N PHE A 227 -5.94 6.47 5.71
CA PHE A 227 -6.49 5.39 4.87
C PHE A 227 -6.41 5.68 3.38
N ILE A 228 -6.63 6.93 2.96
CA ILE A 228 -6.45 7.34 1.57
C ILE A 228 -4.97 7.22 1.18
N PHE A 229 -4.06 7.65 2.06
CA PHE A 229 -2.63 7.48 1.86
C PHE A 229 -2.24 6.00 1.71
N LEU A 230 -2.60 5.14 2.66
CA LEU A 230 -2.26 3.70 2.63
C LEU A 230 -2.81 3.01 1.38
N SER A 231 -4.03 3.35 1.00
CA SER A 231 -4.68 2.83 -0.20
C SER A 231 -3.95 3.30 -1.46
N ALA A 232 -3.62 4.59 -1.56
CA ALA A 232 -2.93 5.14 -2.72
C ALA A 232 -1.53 4.53 -2.88
N THR A 233 -0.75 4.43 -1.80
CA THR A 233 0.61 3.86 -1.88
C THR A 233 0.58 2.36 -2.10
N GLY A 234 -0.30 1.61 -1.42
CA GLY A 234 -0.42 0.15 -1.63
C GLY A 234 -0.79 -0.22 -3.08
N LEU A 235 -1.53 0.64 -3.79
CA LEU A 235 -1.84 0.45 -5.21
C LEU A 235 -0.64 0.66 -6.14
N THR A 236 0.41 1.39 -5.72
CA THR A 236 1.56 1.69 -6.60
C THR A 236 2.42 0.48 -6.95
N TRP A 237 2.31 -0.62 -6.20
CA TRP A 237 3.04 -1.88 -6.46
C TRP A 237 2.11 -3.10 -6.48
N SER A 238 0.80 -2.90 -6.68
CA SER A 238 -0.15 -3.99 -6.84
C SER A 238 -0.12 -4.58 -8.26
N THR A 239 -0.70 -5.75 -8.47
CA THR A 239 -0.65 -6.48 -9.75
C THR A 239 -1.11 -5.64 -10.95
N TYR A 240 -2.32 -5.10 -10.93
CA TYR A 240 -2.87 -4.38 -12.09
C TYR A 240 -2.75 -2.87 -11.94
N ALA A 241 -3.20 -2.30 -10.81
CA ALA A 241 -3.08 -0.87 -10.59
C ALA A 241 -1.61 -0.41 -10.54
N GLY A 242 -0.72 -1.22 -9.93
CA GLY A 242 0.71 -0.94 -9.90
C GLY A 242 1.36 -1.01 -11.28
N ALA A 243 1.00 -2.01 -12.11
CA ALA A 243 1.46 -2.09 -13.50
C ALA A 243 1.07 -0.84 -14.30
N ASN A 244 -0.19 -0.42 -14.22
CA ASN A 244 -0.68 0.80 -14.87
C ASN A 244 0.05 2.07 -14.38
N ILE A 245 0.35 2.15 -13.08
CA ILE A 245 1.13 3.26 -12.50
C ILE A 245 2.58 3.23 -13.00
N GLY A 246 3.16 2.04 -13.13
CA GLY A 246 4.50 1.82 -13.69
C GLY A 246 4.59 2.29 -15.13
N GLU A 247 3.67 1.85 -16.00
CA GLU A 247 3.60 2.27 -17.39
C GLU A 247 3.41 3.78 -17.53
N LEU A 248 2.53 4.38 -16.71
CA LEU A 248 2.34 5.82 -16.69
C LEU A 248 3.64 6.55 -16.32
N ARG A 249 4.35 6.09 -15.28
CA ARG A 249 5.63 6.69 -14.87
C ARG A 249 6.69 6.57 -15.96
N ALA A 250 6.80 5.42 -16.61
CA ALA A 250 7.72 5.20 -17.72
C ALA A 250 7.41 6.14 -18.91
N SER A 251 6.13 6.24 -19.30
CA SER A 251 5.70 7.14 -20.39
C SER A 251 5.98 8.62 -20.13
N LEU A 252 6.14 9.00 -18.86
CA LEU A 252 6.45 10.36 -18.42
C LEU A 252 7.95 10.58 -18.16
N GLY A 253 8.80 9.56 -18.32
CA GLY A 253 10.22 9.62 -17.94
C GLY A 253 10.41 9.87 -16.44
N GLN A 254 9.56 9.28 -15.60
CA GLN A 254 9.55 9.43 -14.15
C GLN A 254 9.76 8.09 -13.41
N GLU A 255 10.42 7.14 -14.08
CA GLU A 255 10.89 5.91 -13.47
C GLU A 255 12.07 6.15 -12.51
N THR A 256 12.40 5.12 -11.73
CA THR A 256 13.55 5.20 -10.82
C THR A 256 14.81 5.00 -11.65
N PRO A 257 15.73 5.98 -11.73
CA PRO A 257 16.96 5.82 -12.50
C PRO A 257 17.88 4.77 -11.86
N SER A 258 18.78 4.22 -12.67
CA SER A 258 19.86 3.33 -12.24
C SER A 258 21.17 3.75 -12.93
N VAL A 259 22.30 3.43 -12.30
CA VAL A 259 23.61 3.61 -12.94
C VAL A 259 23.77 2.64 -14.11
N SER A 260 24.60 3.01 -15.08
CA SER A 260 25.02 2.09 -16.14
C SER A 260 25.93 1.01 -15.55
N ALA A 261 25.45 -0.24 -15.55
CA ALA A 261 26.25 -1.38 -15.11
C ALA A 261 27.22 -1.88 -16.20
N ALA A 262 27.12 -1.38 -17.43
CA ALA A 262 28.06 -1.72 -18.49
C ALA A 262 29.40 -0.99 -18.26
N ALA A 263 30.50 -1.73 -18.22
CA ALA A 263 31.84 -1.15 -18.32
C ALA A 263 32.02 -0.66 -19.76
N ALA A 264 31.67 0.62 -19.99
CA ALA A 264 31.54 1.33 -21.27
C ALA A 264 30.11 1.30 -21.87
N GLY A 265 29.38 2.37 -21.57
CA GLY A 265 28.20 2.94 -22.25
C GLY A 265 27.40 2.09 -23.24
N GLU A 266 26.20 1.70 -22.84
CA GLU A 266 24.94 1.94 -23.56
C GLU A 266 23.74 1.59 -22.65
N HIS A 267 22.60 2.26 -22.87
CA HIS A 267 21.38 2.12 -22.08
C HIS A 267 20.58 0.87 -22.45
N SER A 268 20.01 0.16 -21.46
CA SER A 268 18.59 -0.24 -21.48
C SER A 268 18.18 -1.05 -20.24
N GLY A 269 16.96 -0.80 -19.74
CA GLY A 269 16.06 -1.89 -19.35
C GLY A 269 15.83 -2.09 -17.85
N HIS A 270 14.61 -1.79 -17.44
CA HIS A 270 13.99 -2.25 -16.20
C HIS A 270 14.16 -3.77 -16.01
N ASP A 271 14.76 -4.18 -14.89
CA ASP A 271 14.33 -5.37 -14.15
C ASP A 271 14.62 -5.20 -12.66
N THR A 272 13.55 -5.11 -11.88
CA THR A 272 13.58 -5.40 -10.44
C THR A 272 13.38 -6.90 -10.28
N ALA A 273 14.41 -7.69 -10.53
CA ALA A 273 14.53 -9.09 -10.16
C ALA A 273 16.01 -9.47 -10.17
N GLY A 274 16.40 -10.42 -9.32
CA GLY A 274 17.78 -10.79 -8.98
C GLY A 274 18.85 -10.46 -10.02
N GLY A 275 19.74 -9.53 -9.66
CA GLY A 275 20.98 -9.38 -10.39
C GLY A 275 21.70 -10.72 -10.35
N THR A 276 21.94 -11.30 -11.51
CA THR A 276 22.76 -12.51 -11.65
C THR A 276 24.12 -12.23 -11.02
N ALA A 277 24.44 -12.99 -9.98
CA ALA A 277 25.65 -12.83 -9.19
C ALA A 277 26.88 -13.26 -10.00
N GLY A 278 27.92 -12.42 -10.03
CA GLY A 278 29.28 -12.84 -10.43
C GLY A 278 30.21 -13.03 -9.23
N ASP A 279 31.42 -13.52 -9.46
CA ASP A 279 32.36 -13.82 -8.37
C ASP A 279 32.90 -12.53 -7.73
N ALA A 280 32.76 -12.39 -6.42
CA ALA A 280 33.27 -11.25 -5.67
C ALA A 280 34.82 -11.14 -5.68
N ALA A 281 35.52 -12.16 -6.21
CA ALA A 281 36.97 -12.19 -6.39
C ALA A 281 37.47 -11.48 -7.67
N HIS A 282 36.58 -10.91 -8.49
CA HIS A 282 36.99 -10.27 -9.75
C HIS A 282 37.64 -8.88 -9.55
N GLY A 283 38.72 -8.64 -10.30
CA GLY A 283 39.28 -7.30 -10.48
C GLY A 283 40.03 -6.73 -9.27
N VAL A 284 39.88 -5.43 -9.03
CA VAL A 284 40.61 -4.67 -8.01
C VAL A 284 40.24 -4.99 -6.56
N GLY A 285 39.22 -5.83 -6.34
CA GLY A 285 38.76 -6.29 -5.03
C GLY A 285 37.80 -5.34 -4.30
N LEU A 286 36.98 -5.92 -3.42
CA LEU A 286 35.88 -5.25 -2.71
C LEU A 286 36.32 -4.04 -1.87
N ASP A 287 37.48 -4.10 -1.24
CA ASP A 287 37.96 -3.00 -0.39
C ASP A 287 38.29 -1.75 -1.20
N ARG A 288 38.87 -1.90 -2.40
CA ARG A 288 39.15 -0.77 -3.29
C ARG A 288 37.85 -0.21 -3.89
N VAL A 289 36.92 -1.08 -4.26
CA VAL A 289 35.58 -0.69 -4.74
C VAL A 289 34.85 0.12 -3.67
N LEU A 290 34.83 -0.36 -2.42
CA LEU A 290 34.23 0.37 -1.32
C LEU A 290 34.93 1.70 -1.07
N ALA A 291 36.26 1.73 -1.10
CA ALA A 291 37.04 2.97 -0.93
C ALA A 291 36.74 4.00 -2.02
N ALA A 292 36.62 3.57 -3.30
CA ALA A 292 36.22 4.43 -4.41
C ALA A 292 34.83 5.03 -4.18
N ALA A 293 33.85 4.21 -3.76
CA ALA A 293 32.51 4.69 -3.42
C ALA A 293 32.51 5.66 -2.23
N ARG A 294 33.37 5.46 -1.22
CA ARG A 294 33.54 6.41 -0.10
C ARG A 294 34.16 7.73 -0.56
N ALA A 295 35.09 7.70 -1.51
CA ALA A 295 35.68 8.91 -2.07
C ALA A 295 34.61 9.77 -2.78
N GLU A 296 33.60 9.13 -3.38
CA GLU A 296 32.39 9.78 -3.92
C GLU A 296 31.36 10.16 -2.84
N GLY A 297 31.68 10.01 -1.56
CA GLY A 297 30.84 10.47 -0.46
C GLY A 297 29.71 9.53 -0.04
N LEU A 298 29.69 8.27 -0.51
CA LEU A 298 28.68 7.30 -0.06
C LEU A 298 28.98 6.88 1.39
N GLY A 299 28.17 7.35 2.34
CA GLY A 299 28.17 6.91 3.74
C GLY A 299 27.30 5.66 3.98
N ASP A 300 27.49 4.99 5.12
CA ASP A 300 26.72 3.80 5.52
C ASP A 300 25.23 4.08 5.75
N PRO A 301 24.36 3.05 5.66
CA PRO A 301 24.62 1.69 5.13
C PRO A 301 24.75 1.66 3.60
N VAL A 302 25.67 0.83 3.09
CA VAL A 302 25.83 0.55 1.66
C VAL A 302 25.70 -0.94 1.36
N GLU A 303 25.33 -1.25 0.12
CA GLU A 303 25.33 -2.58 -0.47
C GLU A 303 26.24 -2.56 -1.70
N ILE A 304 27.17 -3.50 -1.78
CA ILE A 304 28.08 -3.73 -2.88
C ILE A 304 27.55 -4.93 -3.66
N VAL A 305 27.21 -4.75 -4.93
CA VAL A 305 26.77 -5.80 -5.84
C VAL A 305 27.93 -6.10 -6.78
N PRO A 306 28.50 -7.33 -6.77
CA PRO A 306 29.51 -7.75 -7.73
C PRO A 306 29.00 -7.66 -9.18
N PRO A 307 29.90 -7.48 -10.15
CA PRO A 307 29.53 -7.47 -11.56
C PRO A 307 28.95 -8.83 -11.97
N ALA A 308 27.97 -8.84 -12.87
CA ALA A 308 27.34 -10.08 -13.35
C ALA A 308 28.28 -10.89 -14.26
N ASP A 309 29.18 -10.22 -14.96
CA ASP A 309 30.14 -10.75 -15.92
C ASP A 309 31.40 -9.86 -15.98
N GLU A 310 32.37 -10.25 -16.80
CA GLU A 310 33.65 -9.53 -16.94
C GLU A 310 33.52 -8.13 -17.56
N GLU A 311 32.39 -7.84 -18.22
CA GLU A 311 32.11 -6.57 -18.89
C GLU A 311 31.26 -5.62 -18.02
N SER A 312 30.87 -6.05 -16.83
CA SER A 312 30.01 -5.29 -15.94
C SER A 312 30.80 -4.59 -14.82
N ALA A 313 30.26 -3.46 -14.34
CA ALA A 313 30.78 -2.73 -13.20
C ALA A 313 30.27 -3.28 -11.86
N TYR A 314 31.06 -3.11 -10.79
CA TYR A 314 30.54 -3.19 -9.44
C TYR A 314 29.53 -2.07 -9.21
N VAL A 315 28.43 -2.36 -8.53
CA VAL A 315 27.46 -1.32 -8.12
C VAL A 315 27.47 -1.18 -6.61
N VAL A 316 27.86 -0.01 -6.11
CA VAL A 316 27.77 0.34 -4.69
C VAL A 316 26.62 1.31 -4.50
N ARG A 317 25.62 0.94 -3.70
CA ARG A 317 24.43 1.77 -3.45
C ARG A 317 24.17 1.98 -1.98
N GLN A 318 23.73 3.17 -1.61
CA GLN A 318 23.21 3.42 -0.28
C GLN A 318 21.81 2.81 -0.13
N ILE A 319 21.57 2.17 1.01
CA ILE A 319 20.33 1.41 1.26
C ILE A 319 19.49 1.98 2.42
N GLN A 320 19.84 3.17 2.94
CA GLN A 320 19.10 3.78 4.04
C GLN A 320 17.74 4.31 3.56
N ARG A 321 16.66 3.68 4.03
CA ARG A 321 15.27 4.06 3.75
C ARG A 321 14.66 5.00 4.79
N SER A 322 15.29 5.14 5.95
CA SER A 322 14.87 6.05 7.00
C SER A 322 15.42 7.46 6.77
N TRP A 323 14.66 8.46 7.18
CA TRP A 323 15.05 9.87 7.11
C TRP A 323 16.20 10.18 8.07
N PRO A 324 17.26 10.91 7.64
CA PRO A 324 17.49 11.40 6.27
C PRO A 324 17.86 10.27 5.31
N GLU A 325 17.13 10.16 4.20
CA GLU A 325 17.28 9.04 3.26
C GLU A 325 18.63 9.09 2.54
N LYS A 326 19.19 7.92 2.23
CA LYS A 326 20.44 7.77 1.48
C LYS A 326 20.25 6.74 0.38
N GLN A 327 20.21 7.19 -0.88
CA GLN A 327 19.98 6.36 -2.07
C GLN A 327 21.01 6.61 -3.18
N ASP A 328 22.13 7.28 -2.88
CA ASP A 328 23.17 7.49 -3.88
C ASP A 328 23.78 6.16 -4.32
N THR A 329 24.09 6.05 -5.60
CA THR A 329 24.64 4.85 -6.22
C THR A 329 25.84 5.21 -7.08
N VAL A 330 26.86 4.36 -7.09
CA VAL A 330 28.03 4.48 -7.96
C VAL A 330 28.31 3.17 -8.67
N ALA A 331 28.75 3.26 -9.92
CA ALA A 331 29.32 2.15 -10.66
C ALA A 331 30.85 2.25 -10.64
N VAL A 332 31.53 1.13 -10.39
CA VAL A 332 33.00 1.06 -10.28
C VAL A 332 33.51 -0.03 -11.22
N ASP A 333 34.41 0.34 -12.12
CA ASP A 333 35.02 -0.59 -13.06
C ASP A 333 35.89 -1.63 -12.33
N PRO A 334 35.68 -2.94 -12.56
CA PRO A 334 36.40 -3.98 -11.83
C PRO A 334 37.89 -4.03 -12.19
N ALA A 335 38.29 -3.64 -13.40
CA ALA A 335 39.69 -3.75 -13.84
C ALA A 335 40.59 -2.62 -13.28
N SER A 336 40.09 -1.39 -13.31
CA SER A 336 40.82 -0.17 -12.92
C SER A 336 40.51 0.29 -11.49
N GLY A 337 39.31 0.00 -11.00
CA GLY A 337 38.76 0.58 -9.77
C GLY A 337 38.32 2.03 -9.91
N GLU A 338 38.18 2.54 -11.14
CA GLU A 338 37.69 3.88 -11.41
C GLU A 338 36.15 3.92 -11.35
N VAL A 339 35.61 5.04 -10.89
CA VAL A 339 34.17 5.29 -10.87
C VAL A 339 33.72 5.66 -12.28
N THR A 340 32.83 4.86 -12.87
CA THR A 340 32.35 5.05 -14.24
C THR A 340 31.05 5.84 -14.32
N ASP A 341 30.21 5.76 -13.27
CA ASP A 341 28.94 6.45 -13.20
C ASP A 341 28.54 6.75 -11.74
N VAL A 342 27.84 7.86 -11.53
CA VAL A 342 27.37 8.32 -10.22
C VAL A 342 25.94 8.82 -10.37
N LEU A 343 25.04 8.23 -9.58
CA LEU A 343 23.65 8.60 -9.53
C LEU A 343 23.29 9.07 -8.12
N ARG A 344 22.95 10.35 -7.97
CA ARG A 344 22.54 10.93 -6.68
C ARG A 344 21.03 10.86 -6.51
N PHE A 345 20.58 10.65 -5.28
CA PHE A 345 19.14 10.74 -4.97
C PHE A 345 18.57 12.12 -5.29
N ALA A 346 19.39 13.17 -5.16
CA ALA A 346 19.03 14.53 -5.52
C ALA A 346 18.58 14.66 -6.98
N ASP A 347 19.09 13.82 -7.88
CA ASP A 347 18.81 13.86 -9.31
C ASP A 347 17.63 12.98 -9.72
N TYR A 348 17.02 12.24 -8.77
CA TYR A 348 15.87 11.39 -9.08
C TYR A 348 14.67 12.23 -9.55
N PRO A 349 13.91 11.74 -10.55
CA PRO A 349 12.65 12.34 -10.95
C PRO A 349 11.67 12.46 -9.77
N VAL A 350 10.78 13.45 -9.82
CA VAL A 350 9.88 13.76 -8.71
C VAL A 350 8.95 12.59 -8.39
N LEU A 351 8.36 11.92 -9.39
CA LEU A 351 7.48 10.78 -9.10
C LEU A 351 8.26 9.57 -8.58
N ALA A 352 9.53 9.41 -8.94
CA ALA A 352 10.38 8.36 -8.38
C ALA A 352 10.61 8.59 -6.88
N LYS A 353 10.95 9.84 -6.49
CA LYS A 353 11.07 10.24 -5.07
C LYS A 353 9.75 10.06 -4.31
N LEU A 354 8.64 10.52 -4.86
CA LEU A 354 7.33 10.41 -4.21
C LEU A 354 6.89 8.95 -4.05
N THR A 355 7.12 8.10 -5.05
CA THR A 355 6.81 6.67 -4.95
C THR A 355 7.68 6.02 -3.88
N ARG A 356 8.99 6.34 -3.84
CA ARG A 356 9.90 5.80 -2.82
C ARG A 356 9.48 6.20 -1.41
N TRP A 357 9.29 7.49 -1.16
CA TRP A 357 8.79 7.98 0.13
C TRP A 357 7.42 7.41 0.49
N GLY A 358 6.54 7.24 -0.50
CA GLY A 358 5.23 6.61 -0.31
C GLY A 358 5.35 5.15 0.14
N ILE A 359 6.20 4.35 -0.52
CA ILE A 359 6.51 2.97 -0.13
C ILE A 359 7.10 2.92 1.27
N ASP A 360 8.12 3.73 1.55
CA ASP A 360 8.83 3.70 2.82
C ASP A 360 7.97 4.22 3.97
N LEU A 361 7.06 5.16 3.71
CA LEU A 361 6.08 5.61 4.69
C LEU A 361 4.99 4.55 4.92
N HIS A 362 4.53 3.84 3.88
CA HIS A 362 3.55 2.75 4.02
C HIS A 362 4.10 1.52 4.74
N THR A 363 5.36 1.17 4.48
CA THR A 363 6.00 -0.03 5.05
C THR A 363 6.53 0.18 6.47
N GLY A 364 6.66 1.43 6.93
CA GLY A 364 7.15 1.71 8.28
C GLY A 364 8.62 2.17 8.35
N ASN A 365 9.30 2.26 7.21
CA ASN A 365 10.74 2.55 7.15
C ASN A 365 11.09 4.05 7.32
N LEU A 366 10.31 4.95 6.69
CA LEU A 366 10.74 6.34 6.48
C LEU A 366 11.06 7.12 7.76
N PHE A 367 10.29 6.94 8.84
CA PHE A 367 10.57 7.57 10.15
C PHE A 367 10.77 6.53 11.27
N GLY A 368 11.21 5.32 10.89
CA GLY A 368 11.46 4.21 11.82
C GLY A 368 10.29 3.94 12.76
N LEU A 369 10.60 3.80 14.05
CA LEU A 369 9.62 3.44 15.10
C LEU A 369 8.39 4.38 15.14
N VAL A 370 8.57 5.68 14.91
CA VAL A 370 7.45 6.64 14.89
C VAL A 370 6.47 6.31 13.77
N ASN A 371 7.00 5.96 12.59
CA ASN A 371 6.18 5.55 11.46
C ASN A 371 5.46 4.23 11.75
N GLN A 372 6.18 3.22 12.25
CA GLN A 372 5.62 1.93 12.63
C GLN A 372 4.45 2.08 13.63
N ILE A 373 4.62 2.89 14.69
CA ILE A 373 3.55 3.15 15.67
C ILE A 373 2.34 3.83 15.02
N ALA A 374 2.56 4.80 14.12
CA ALA A 374 1.48 5.46 13.41
C ALA A 374 0.69 4.49 12.51
N LEU A 375 1.39 3.60 11.81
CA LEU A 375 0.78 2.55 10.98
C LEU A 375 -0.02 1.55 11.83
N MET A 376 0.55 1.10 12.96
CA MET A 376 -0.15 0.22 13.89
C MET A 376 -1.42 0.88 14.45
N ALA A 377 -1.36 2.18 14.78
CA ALA A 377 -2.51 2.94 15.26
C ALA A 377 -3.59 3.09 14.16
N LEU A 378 -3.20 3.30 12.90
CA LEU A 378 -4.13 3.34 11.77
C LEU A 378 -4.78 1.98 11.53
N ALA A 379 -4.00 0.89 11.56
CA ALA A 379 -4.51 -0.47 11.40
C ALA A 379 -5.50 -0.84 12.51
N PHE A 380 -5.15 -0.57 13.77
CA PHE A 380 -6.06 -0.76 14.91
C PHE A 380 -7.33 0.09 14.79
N THR A 381 -7.20 1.33 14.32
CA THR A 381 -8.34 2.21 14.06
C THR A 381 -9.26 1.63 12.99
N LEU A 382 -8.72 1.08 11.91
CA LEU A 382 -9.50 0.44 10.84
C LEU A 382 -10.27 -0.76 11.38
N ILE A 383 -9.62 -1.62 12.19
CA ILE A 383 -10.27 -2.75 12.87
C ILE A 383 -11.45 -2.26 13.70
N LEU A 384 -11.28 -1.25 14.56
CA LEU A 384 -12.35 -0.69 15.37
C LEU A 384 -13.51 -0.14 14.52
N LEU A 385 -13.20 0.57 13.43
CA LEU A 385 -14.22 1.11 12.52
C LEU A 385 -15.04 0.02 11.85
N ILE A 386 -14.40 -1.08 11.45
CA ILE A 386 -15.05 -2.27 10.87
C ILE A 386 -15.96 -2.92 11.91
N LEU A 387 -15.44 -3.18 13.12
CA LEU A 387 -16.23 -3.77 14.22
C LEU A 387 -17.43 -2.89 14.59
N TRP A 388 -17.25 -1.57 14.63
CA TRP A 388 -18.35 -0.63 14.84
C TRP A 388 -19.33 -0.61 13.66
N GLY A 389 -18.87 -0.77 12.42
CA GLY A 389 -19.70 -0.93 11.23
C GLY A 389 -20.64 -2.13 11.36
N TYR A 390 -20.09 -3.31 11.65
CA TYR A 390 -20.87 -4.54 11.88
C TYR A 390 -21.76 -4.45 13.11
N ARG A 391 -21.30 -3.81 14.20
CA ARG A 391 -22.15 -3.54 15.37
C ARG A 391 -23.35 -2.67 15.01
N MET A 392 -23.16 -1.60 14.23
CA MET A 392 -24.26 -0.76 13.75
C MET A 392 -25.20 -1.50 12.82
N TRP A 393 -24.69 -2.44 12.03
CA TRP A 393 -25.49 -3.32 11.19
C TRP A 393 -26.38 -4.24 12.02
N TRP A 394 -25.81 -4.90 13.04
CA TRP A 394 -26.56 -5.76 13.96
C TRP A 394 -27.68 -4.98 14.68
N GLN A 395 -27.35 -3.79 15.19
CA GLN A 395 -28.30 -2.91 15.88
C GLN A 395 -29.37 -2.30 14.97
N ARG A 396 -29.26 -2.47 13.65
CA ARG A 396 -30.25 -1.99 12.66
C ARG A 396 -31.31 -3.06 12.35
N GLY A 397 -31.06 -4.32 12.70
CA GLY A 397 -32.05 -5.40 12.68
C GLY A 397 -33.21 -5.16 13.64
N ARG A 398 -34.35 -5.81 13.40
CA ARG A 398 -35.49 -5.89 14.33
C ARG A 398 -35.82 -7.36 14.57
N GLY A 399 -36.01 -7.76 15.83
CA GLY A 399 -36.25 -9.17 16.18
C GLY A 399 -35.05 -10.05 15.82
N SER A 400 -35.29 -11.19 15.17
CA SER A 400 -34.24 -12.11 14.66
C SER A 400 -33.62 -11.69 13.33
N ALA A 401 -34.08 -10.60 12.70
CA ALA A 401 -33.61 -10.21 11.37
C ALA A 401 -32.21 -9.56 11.42
N PHE A 402 -31.25 -10.16 10.71
CA PHE A 402 -29.89 -9.64 10.55
C PHE A 402 -29.87 -8.38 9.67
N GLY A 403 -29.83 -7.22 10.32
CA GLY A 403 -29.74 -5.92 9.65
C GLY A 403 -30.90 -5.58 8.70
N ARG A 404 -30.87 -4.38 8.12
CA ARG A 404 -31.83 -3.96 7.08
C ARG A 404 -31.11 -3.16 6.00
N PRO A 405 -31.04 -3.64 4.74
CA PRO A 405 -30.26 -2.99 3.69
C PRO A 405 -30.72 -1.56 3.42
N ILE A 406 -29.84 -0.75 2.82
CA ILE A 406 -30.19 0.59 2.34
C ILE A 406 -31.04 0.45 1.07
N PRO A 407 -32.22 1.11 0.98
CA PRO A 407 -33.11 0.99 -0.17
C PRO A 407 -32.45 1.36 -1.51
N ARG A 408 -32.89 0.72 -2.60
CA ARG A 408 -32.45 1.06 -3.97
C ARG A 408 -33.08 2.33 -4.51
N GLY A 409 -32.56 2.83 -5.63
CA GLY A 409 -33.12 3.98 -6.36
C GLY A 409 -32.47 5.31 -6.00
N ALA A 410 -31.35 5.29 -5.27
CA ALA A 410 -30.61 6.51 -4.93
C ALA A 410 -30.12 7.27 -6.18
N TRP A 411 -29.74 6.56 -7.24
CA TRP A 411 -29.27 7.16 -8.50
C TRP A 411 -30.36 7.95 -9.23
N GLN A 412 -31.63 7.59 -9.05
CA GLN A 412 -32.79 8.28 -9.66
C GLN A 412 -32.98 9.70 -9.11
N GLN A 413 -32.34 10.03 -7.97
CA GLN A 413 -32.39 11.34 -7.35
C GLN A 413 -31.24 12.25 -7.83
N VAL A 414 -30.35 11.76 -8.69
CA VAL A 414 -29.19 12.50 -9.21
C VAL A 414 -29.53 13.01 -10.61
N PRO A 415 -29.38 14.31 -10.89
CA PRO A 415 -29.60 14.84 -12.23
C PRO A 415 -28.69 14.17 -13.28
N PRO A 416 -29.18 13.89 -14.51
CA PRO A 416 -28.39 13.21 -15.54
C PRO A 416 -27.07 13.90 -15.88
N TYR A 417 -27.04 15.23 -15.91
CA TYR A 417 -25.82 16.01 -16.18
C TYR A 417 -24.72 15.85 -15.12
N VAL A 418 -25.05 15.33 -13.93
CA VAL A 418 -24.07 14.93 -12.90
C VAL A 418 -23.77 13.44 -12.99
N LEU A 419 -24.81 12.63 -13.19
CA LEU A 419 -24.70 11.18 -13.17
C LEU A 419 -23.85 10.65 -14.35
N VAL A 420 -24.04 11.18 -15.55
CA VAL A 420 -23.32 10.71 -16.76
C VAL A 420 -21.81 10.98 -16.66
N PRO A 421 -21.33 12.20 -16.37
CA PRO A 421 -19.90 12.43 -16.16
C PRO A 421 -19.32 11.62 -15.00
N LEU A 422 -20.09 11.43 -13.92
CA LEU A 422 -19.66 10.60 -12.79
C LEU A 422 -19.45 9.14 -13.20
N LEU A 423 -20.36 8.57 -13.99
CA LEU A 423 -20.22 7.20 -14.50
C LEU A 423 -19.03 7.08 -15.46
N ALA A 424 -18.79 8.08 -16.31
CA ALA A 424 -17.63 8.11 -17.19
C ALA A 424 -16.31 8.14 -16.37
N ALA A 425 -16.24 9.00 -15.35
CA ALA A 425 -15.08 9.06 -14.46
C ALA A 425 -14.85 7.73 -13.71
N ILE A 426 -15.93 7.10 -13.23
CA ILE A 426 -15.87 5.78 -12.58
C ILE A 426 -15.38 4.71 -13.57
N ALA A 427 -15.81 4.76 -14.84
CA ALA A 427 -15.37 3.80 -15.84
C ALA A 427 -13.88 3.94 -16.17
N VAL A 428 -13.38 5.17 -16.34
CA VAL A 428 -11.95 5.43 -16.54
C VAL A 428 -11.14 4.95 -15.33
N LEU A 429 -11.57 5.30 -14.13
CA LEU A 429 -10.92 4.85 -12.90
C LEU A 429 -10.96 3.32 -12.75
N GLY A 430 -12.08 2.69 -13.09
CA GLY A 430 -12.25 1.25 -13.06
C GLY A 430 -11.42 0.51 -14.10
N TYR A 431 -11.02 1.18 -15.19
CA TYR A 431 -10.07 0.65 -16.18
C TYR A 431 -8.64 0.64 -15.61
N PHE A 432 -8.20 1.74 -14.98
CA PHE A 432 -6.88 1.84 -14.37
C PHE A 432 -6.76 1.06 -13.04
N VAL A 433 -7.87 0.81 -12.36
CA VAL A 433 -7.94 0.02 -11.11
C VAL A 433 -8.99 -1.09 -11.28
N PRO A 434 -8.67 -2.19 -11.98
CA PRO A 434 -9.64 -3.22 -12.33
C PRO A 434 -10.35 -3.85 -11.13
N LEU A 435 -9.64 -4.05 -10.01
CA LEU A 435 -10.24 -4.63 -8.79
C LEU A 435 -11.13 -3.66 -8.00
N LEU A 436 -11.20 -2.39 -8.42
CA LEU A 436 -12.29 -1.48 -8.08
C LEU A 436 -13.41 -1.54 -9.12
N GLY A 437 -13.05 -1.44 -10.40
CA GLY A 437 -13.99 -1.32 -11.52
C GLY A 437 -14.89 -2.53 -11.71
N ILE A 438 -14.32 -3.74 -11.76
CA ILE A 438 -15.07 -4.98 -12.01
C ILE A 438 -16.09 -5.24 -10.89
N PRO A 439 -15.74 -5.19 -9.59
CA PRO A 439 -16.71 -5.45 -8.52
C PRO A 439 -17.78 -4.36 -8.43
N LEU A 440 -17.44 -3.10 -8.76
CA LEU A 440 -18.41 -2.02 -8.83
C LEU A 440 -19.40 -2.22 -9.99
N ALA A 441 -18.92 -2.63 -11.17
CA ALA A 441 -19.77 -2.98 -12.31
C ALA A 441 -20.69 -4.17 -11.98
N ALA A 442 -20.16 -5.22 -11.34
CA ALA A 442 -20.95 -6.36 -10.88
C ALA A 442 -22.04 -5.93 -9.87
N PHE A 443 -21.70 -5.05 -8.91
CA PHE A 443 -22.68 -4.50 -7.98
C PHE A 443 -23.79 -3.73 -8.70
N LEU A 444 -23.44 -2.90 -9.70
CA LEU A 444 -24.41 -2.17 -10.51
C LEU A 444 -25.31 -3.11 -11.32
N ALA A 445 -24.75 -4.12 -11.98
CA ALA A 445 -25.50 -5.12 -12.74
C ALA A 445 -26.51 -5.87 -11.85
N VAL A 446 -26.06 -6.36 -10.70
CA VAL A 446 -26.93 -7.02 -9.70
C VAL A 446 -28.03 -6.07 -9.22
N ASP A 447 -27.70 -4.79 -8.99
CA ASP A 447 -28.70 -3.82 -8.55
C ASP A 447 -29.78 -3.55 -9.60
N ILE A 448 -29.38 -3.44 -10.87
CA ILE A 448 -30.28 -3.25 -12.01
C ILE A 448 -31.19 -4.47 -12.18
N VAL A 449 -30.62 -5.68 -12.25
CA VAL A 449 -31.37 -6.93 -12.43
C VAL A 449 -32.41 -7.09 -11.31
N LEU A 450 -31.99 -6.92 -10.06
CA LEU A 450 -32.92 -7.07 -8.94
C LEU A 450 -33.92 -5.91 -8.85
N GLY A 451 -33.60 -4.74 -9.39
CA GLY A 451 -34.54 -3.63 -9.58
C GLY A 451 -35.62 -3.96 -10.60
N GLU A 452 -35.22 -4.52 -11.74
CA GLU A 452 -36.10 -4.95 -12.82
C GLU A 452 -37.02 -6.11 -12.39
N VAL A 453 -36.48 -7.11 -11.69
CA VAL A 453 -37.29 -8.20 -11.09
C VAL A 453 -38.33 -7.64 -10.11
N ALA A 454 -37.96 -6.65 -9.29
CA ALA A 454 -38.91 -6.03 -8.36
C ALA A 454 -39.99 -5.22 -9.09
N HIS A 455 -39.64 -4.55 -10.19
CA HIS A 455 -40.59 -3.85 -11.04
C HIS A 455 -41.58 -4.82 -11.70
N ARG A 456 -41.07 -5.89 -12.33
CA ARG A 456 -41.89 -6.95 -12.96
C ARG A 456 -42.80 -7.69 -11.98
N ARG A 457 -42.38 -7.82 -10.72
CA ARG A 457 -43.20 -8.44 -9.64
C ARG A 457 -44.23 -7.49 -9.02
N GLY A 458 -44.43 -6.30 -9.57
CA GLY A 458 -45.38 -5.31 -9.04
C GLY A 458 -44.99 -4.74 -7.66
N ARG A 459 -43.75 -4.96 -7.20
CA ARG A 459 -43.26 -4.56 -5.88
C ARG A 459 -42.67 -3.13 -5.86
N ARG A 460 -42.76 -2.39 -6.98
CA ARG A 460 -42.42 -0.96 -7.07
C ARG A 460 -43.37 -0.22 -8.02
N THR A 461 -44.16 0.69 -7.45
CA THR A 461 -44.58 1.92 -8.11
C THR A 461 -43.35 2.82 -8.28
N TYR A 462 -43.03 3.23 -9.50
CA TYR A 462 -42.20 4.41 -9.72
C TYR A 462 -42.92 5.59 -9.07
N GLY A 463 -42.18 6.47 -8.39
CA GLY A 463 -42.73 7.38 -7.39
C GLY A 463 -44.01 8.09 -7.79
N SER A 464 -45.14 7.65 -7.24
CA SER A 464 -46.24 8.55 -6.92
C SER A 464 -45.95 9.08 -5.52
N GLY A 465 -45.90 10.42 -5.40
CA GLY A 465 -46.11 11.05 -4.10
C GLY A 465 -47.44 10.54 -3.51
N PRO A 466 -47.65 10.65 -2.18
CA PRO A 466 -48.93 10.26 -1.61
C PRO A 466 -50.03 11.02 -2.36
N ALA A 467 -50.89 10.26 -3.04
CA ALA A 467 -52.12 10.80 -3.59
C ALA A 467 -52.91 11.36 -2.40
N ALA A 468 -53.10 12.67 -2.41
CA ALA A 468 -54.12 13.35 -1.61
C ALA A 468 -55.33 13.55 -2.51
#